data_AF-A0A2I1HLW1-F1
#
_entry.id   AF-A0A2I1HLW1-F1
#
_cell.length_a   1.000
_cell.length_b   1.000
_cell.length_c   1.000
_cell.angle_alpha   90.00
_cell.angle_beta   90.00
_cell.angle_gamma   90.00
#
_symmetry.space_group_name_H-M   'P 1'
#
loop_
_entity.id
_entity.type
_entity.pdbx_description
1 polymer ?
#
loop_
_entity_poly.entity_id
_entity_poly.type
_entity_poly.pdbx_seq_one_letter_code
_entity_poly.pdbx_strand_id
1 'polypeptide(L)'
;MIIPKSNSIWNEFLYKQKSILFFYNWWNFAAIIDYKWNTFGRVYYYLIWLFYTIFYICYSLASTLEQNSISDFYFKLLFIISIIFASIFLIFEIRYCLWNYKIYFNDFWNLFDVGAYLLSIITSTFWLINKSPPLWFTAISIILLSFEFLLFFRVFKSFGIYFAIMIGVAKTVFPFLVLLFFIVLGYAQAFFIVLRSNSINDDNDPWNIATKYNFINSDGTINNNITTIIQDPDSNTNLFNWFFTSLLAVYNLLTGDSGSLSLFTYREHPTMTILLVTFTFFTV
;
A
#
# COMPACT_ATOMS: atom_id res chain seq x y z
N MET A 1 6.65 -48.71 -8.23
CA MET A 1 6.70 -48.13 -6.87
C MET A 1 5.66 -47.02 -6.83
N ILE A 2 4.49 -47.31 -6.27
CA ILE A 2 3.33 -46.41 -6.23
C ILE A 2 3.57 -45.41 -5.09
N ILE A 3 3.87 -44.16 -5.43
CA ILE A 3 4.01 -43.09 -4.43
C ILE A 3 2.59 -42.75 -3.96
N PRO A 4 2.30 -42.81 -2.64
CA PRO A 4 0.96 -42.54 -2.13
C PRO A 4 0.62 -41.07 -2.35
N LYS A 5 -0.58 -40.80 -2.87
CA LYS A 5 -1.18 -39.46 -2.88
C LYS A 5 -1.31 -39.00 -1.43
N SER A 6 -0.35 -38.20 -0.97
CA SER A 6 -0.48 -37.50 0.30
C SER A 6 -1.58 -36.44 0.15
N ASN A 7 -2.54 -36.48 1.07
CA ASN A 7 -3.53 -35.43 1.31
C ASN A 7 -2.83 -34.18 1.85
N SER A 8 -2.04 -33.51 1.01
CA SER A 8 -1.54 -32.17 1.33
C SER A 8 -2.61 -31.14 0.93
N ILE A 9 -2.88 -30.19 1.83
CA ILE A 9 -3.76 -29.03 1.58
C ILE A 9 -3.36 -28.30 0.28
N TRP A 10 -2.07 -28.34 -0.08
CA TRP A 10 -1.50 -27.80 -1.31
C TRP A 10 -1.98 -28.51 -2.58
N ASN A 11 -2.18 -29.84 -2.54
CA ASN A 11 -2.75 -30.57 -3.69
C ASN A 11 -4.23 -30.25 -3.88
N GLU A 12 -4.98 -30.02 -2.80
CA GLU A 12 -6.38 -29.58 -2.90
C GLU A 12 -6.48 -28.16 -3.46
N PHE A 13 -5.54 -27.27 -3.10
CA PHE A 13 -5.43 -25.92 -3.64
C PHE A 13 -5.11 -25.89 -5.14
N LEU A 14 -4.22 -26.79 -5.61
CA LEU A 14 -3.80 -26.86 -7.02
C LEU A 14 -4.80 -27.59 -7.94
N TYR A 15 -5.51 -28.60 -7.44
CA TYR A 15 -6.41 -29.42 -8.27
C TYR A 15 -7.89 -29.02 -8.24
N LYS A 16 -8.31 -28.10 -7.35
CA LYS A 16 -9.72 -27.66 -7.29
C LYS A 16 -10.02 -26.58 -8.33
N GLN A 17 -9.67 -26.85 -9.58
CA GLN A 17 -10.09 -26.03 -10.70
C GLN A 17 -11.53 -26.42 -11.11
N LYS A 18 -12.47 -25.54 -10.73
CA LYS A 18 -13.78 -25.32 -11.37
C LYS A 18 -14.83 -26.44 -11.30
N SER A 19 -15.38 -26.73 -10.13
CA SER A 19 -16.75 -27.31 -10.06
C SER A 19 -17.83 -26.26 -10.39
N ILE A 20 -17.63 -25.00 -9.96
CA ILE A 20 -18.60 -23.91 -10.15
C ILE A 20 -18.70 -23.48 -11.63
N LEU A 21 -17.56 -23.39 -12.33
CA LEU A 21 -17.58 -22.94 -13.75
C LEU A 21 -18.21 -23.98 -14.69
N PHE A 22 -18.18 -25.27 -14.30
CA PHE A 22 -18.86 -26.34 -15.05
C PHE A 22 -20.39 -26.23 -14.94
N PHE A 23 -20.91 -25.79 -13.78
CA PHE A 23 -22.33 -25.48 -13.60
C PHE A 23 -22.79 -24.24 -14.39
N TYR A 24 -21.94 -23.22 -14.51
CA TYR A 24 -22.24 -22.03 -15.33
C TYR A 24 -22.33 -22.32 -16.83
N ASN A 25 -21.68 -23.37 -17.31
CA ASN A 25 -21.79 -23.81 -18.71
C ASN A 25 -23.14 -24.47 -19.03
N TRP A 26 -23.96 -24.78 -18.02
CA TRP A 26 -25.31 -25.27 -18.28
C TRP A 26 -26.20 -24.10 -18.69
N TRP A 27 -26.70 -24.13 -19.92
CA TRP A 27 -27.43 -23.04 -20.58
C TRP A 27 -28.61 -22.55 -19.73
N ASN A 28 -29.26 -23.48 -19.01
CA ASN A 28 -30.34 -23.19 -18.08
C ASN A 28 -29.90 -22.31 -16.90
N PHE A 29 -28.70 -22.55 -16.34
CA PHE A 29 -28.19 -21.80 -15.20
C PHE A 29 -27.74 -20.38 -15.60
N ALA A 30 -27.06 -20.25 -16.75
CA ALA A 30 -26.72 -18.96 -17.32
C ALA A 30 -27.97 -18.11 -17.58
N ALA A 31 -29.02 -18.70 -18.15
CA ALA A 31 -30.29 -18.02 -18.38
C ALA A 31 -30.98 -17.58 -17.08
N ILE A 32 -30.97 -18.41 -16.03
CA ILE A 32 -31.56 -18.06 -14.72
C ILE A 32 -30.82 -16.88 -14.08
N ILE A 33 -29.48 -16.88 -14.15
CA ILE A 33 -28.68 -15.78 -13.59
C ILE A 33 -28.88 -14.50 -14.38
N ASP A 34 -28.85 -14.57 -15.70
CA ASP A 34 -29.09 -13.40 -16.55
C ASP A 34 -30.48 -12.82 -16.32
N TYR A 35 -31.50 -13.67 -16.16
CA TYR A 35 -32.84 -13.24 -15.76
C TYR A 35 -32.83 -12.52 -14.41
N LYS A 36 -32.30 -13.14 -13.35
CA LYS A 36 -32.25 -12.52 -12.01
C LYS A 36 -31.48 -11.20 -12.01
N TRP A 37 -30.36 -11.14 -12.74
CA TRP A 37 -29.55 -9.94 -12.88
C TRP A 37 -30.31 -8.83 -13.59
N ASN A 38 -30.93 -9.12 -14.73
CA ASN A 38 -31.67 -8.13 -15.51
C ASN A 38 -32.97 -7.66 -14.84
N THR A 39 -33.67 -8.54 -14.11
CA THR A 39 -34.93 -8.18 -13.45
C THR A 39 -34.72 -7.45 -12.12
N PHE A 40 -33.77 -7.89 -11.29
CA PHE A 40 -33.61 -7.36 -9.94
C PHE A 40 -32.19 -6.88 -9.65
N GLY A 41 -31.18 -7.69 -9.99
CA GLY A 41 -29.79 -7.46 -9.58
C GLY A 41 -29.24 -6.10 -9.98
N ARG A 42 -29.50 -5.68 -11.23
CA ARG A 42 -29.03 -4.38 -11.75
C ARG A 42 -29.58 -3.20 -10.96
N VAL A 43 -30.88 -3.20 -10.66
CA VAL A 43 -31.53 -2.09 -9.96
C VAL A 43 -30.97 -1.94 -8.55
N TYR A 44 -30.89 -3.03 -7.78
CA TYR A 44 -30.31 -3.00 -6.44
C TYR A 44 -28.85 -2.58 -6.45
N TYR A 45 -28.08 -3.09 -7.41
CA TYR A 45 -26.67 -2.76 -7.55
C TYR A 45 -26.44 -1.26 -7.80
N TYR A 46 -27.17 -0.68 -8.76
CA TYR A 46 -27.07 0.75 -9.07
C TYR A 46 -27.54 1.62 -7.90
N LEU A 47 -28.54 1.18 -7.13
CA LEU A 47 -28.99 1.90 -5.93
C LEU A 47 -27.92 1.87 -4.83
N ILE A 48 -27.32 0.72 -4.55
CA ILE A 48 -26.24 0.58 -3.56
C ILE A 48 -25.04 1.44 -3.98
N TRP A 49 -24.65 1.35 -5.26
CA TRP A 49 -23.55 2.16 -5.79
C TRP A 49 -23.85 3.65 -5.66
N LEU A 50 -25.07 4.10 -5.98
CA LEU A 50 -25.49 5.48 -5.80
C LEU A 50 -25.38 5.92 -4.33
N PHE A 51 -25.91 5.15 -3.37
CA PHE A 51 -25.76 5.50 -1.95
C PHE A 51 -24.30 5.56 -1.51
N TYR A 52 -23.46 4.64 -1.97
CA TYR A 52 -22.04 4.66 -1.71
C TYR A 52 -21.37 5.90 -2.33
N THR A 53 -21.77 6.32 -3.55
CA THR A 53 -21.23 7.54 -4.19
C THR A 53 -21.53 8.79 -3.38
N ILE A 54 -22.75 8.93 -2.85
CA ILE A 54 -23.14 10.05 -1.98
C ILE A 54 -22.30 10.04 -0.71
N PHE A 55 -22.19 8.88 -0.05
CA PHE A 55 -21.36 8.69 1.12
C PHE A 55 -19.89 9.09 0.86
N TYR A 56 -19.31 8.58 -0.22
CA TYR A 56 -17.93 8.86 -0.62
C TYR A 56 -17.69 10.35 -0.86
N ILE A 57 -18.58 11.02 -1.61
CA ILE A 57 -18.47 12.46 -1.89
C ILE A 57 -18.62 13.29 -0.61
N CYS A 58 -19.57 12.94 0.26
CA CYS A 58 -19.73 13.63 1.55
C CYS A 58 -18.49 13.51 2.42
N TYR A 59 -17.92 12.31 2.52
CA TYR A 59 -16.70 12.08 3.30
C TYR A 59 -15.48 12.75 2.67
N SER A 60 -15.31 12.67 1.35
CA SER A 60 -14.18 13.28 0.67
C SER A 60 -14.20 14.79 0.85
N LEU A 61 -15.35 15.45 0.62
CA LEU A 61 -15.51 16.89 0.84
C LEU A 61 -15.21 17.26 2.29
N ALA A 62 -15.73 16.50 3.27
CA ALA A 62 -15.47 16.76 4.68
C ALA A 62 -13.99 16.66 5.05
N SER A 63 -13.24 15.76 4.40
CA SER A 63 -11.82 15.54 4.68
C SER A 63 -10.86 16.49 3.95
N THR A 64 -11.25 17.00 2.76
CA THR A 64 -10.36 17.82 1.92
C THR A 64 -10.57 19.31 2.07
N LEU A 65 -11.79 19.74 2.44
CA LEU A 65 -12.09 21.16 2.52
C LEU A 65 -11.39 21.76 3.74
N GLU A 66 -10.70 22.88 3.51
CA GLU A 66 -10.03 23.62 4.57
C GLU A 66 -11.08 24.24 5.51
N GLN A 67 -10.88 24.13 6.83
CA GLN A 67 -11.87 24.53 7.84
C GLN A 67 -12.28 26.01 7.74
N ASN A 68 -11.43 26.85 7.15
CA ASN A 68 -11.69 28.28 6.97
C ASN A 68 -12.63 28.60 5.79
N SER A 69 -12.86 27.64 4.88
CA SER A 69 -13.63 27.86 3.65
C SER A 69 -15.15 27.76 3.83
N ILE A 70 -15.61 27.04 4.87
CA ILE A 70 -17.03 26.73 5.11
C ILE A 70 -17.32 26.81 6.61
N SER A 71 -18.53 27.21 6.99
CA SER A 71 -18.97 27.23 8.39
C SER A 71 -18.84 25.83 9.04
N ASP A 72 -18.33 25.80 10.29
CA ASP A 72 -18.22 24.61 11.15
C ASP A 72 -19.52 23.75 11.18
N PHE A 73 -20.69 24.38 11.00
CA PHE A 73 -21.98 23.69 10.94
C PHE A 73 -22.06 22.67 9.78
N TYR A 74 -21.66 23.07 8.57
CA TYR A 74 -21.75 22.18 7.40
C TYR A 74 -20.74 21.03 7.48
N PHE A 75 -19.53 21.28 8.01
CA PHE A 75 -18.55 20.22 8.26
C PHE A 75 -19.11 19.19 9.24
N LYS A 76 -19.67 19.65 10.37
CA LYS A 76 -20.31 18.76 11.35
C LYS A 76 -21.42 17.93 10.71
N LEU A 77 -22.24 18.54 9.87
CA LEU A 77 -23.32 17.86 9.15
C LEU A 77 -22.79 16.79 8.18
N LEU A 78 -21.76 17.11 7.38
CA LEU A 78 -21.15 16.14 6.45
C LEU A 78 -20.56 14.93 7.19
N PHE A 79 -19.87 15.16 8.31
CA PHE A 79 -19.33 14.05 9.12
C PHE A 79 -20.43 13.21 9.76
N ILE A 80 -21.51 13.83 10.27
CA ILE A 80 -22.66 13.09 10.80
C ILE A 80 -23.29 12.21 9.70
N ILE A 81 -23.52 12.76 8.50
CA ILE A 81 -24.04 12.00 7.36
C ILE A 81 -23.11 10.83 7.03
N SER A 82 -21.79 11.07 6.99
CA SER A 82 -20.80 10.03 6.70
C SER A 82 -20.84 8.88 7.72
N ILE A 83 -20.99 9.20 9.01
CA ILE A 83 -21.10 8.19 10.08
C ILE A 83 -22.36 7.36 9.91
N ILE A 84 -23.49 7.98 9.59
CA ILE A 84 -24.77 7.27 9.40
C ILE A 84 -24.64 6.28 8.23
N PHE A 85 -24.17 6.74 7.07
CA PHE A 85 -24.02 5.87 5.91
C PHE A 85 -23.00 4.74 6.15
N ALA A 86 -21.82 5.07 6.69
CA ALA A 86 -20.79 4.07 6.98
C ALA A 86 -21.30 3.03 7.99
N SER A 87 -22.07 3.44 9.00
CA SER A 87 -22.66 2.52 9.97
C SER A 87 -23.67 1.56 9.32
N ILE A 88 -24.49 2.05 8.38
CA ILE A 88 -25.44 1.20 7.64
C ILE A 88 -24.70 0.13 6.84
N PHE A 89 -23.66 0.51 6.08
CA PHE A 89 -22.85 -0.44 5.31
C PHE A 89 -22.14 -1.45 6.22
N LEU A 90 -21.56 -0.98 7.33
CA LEU A 90 -20.88 -1.83 8.30
C LEU A 90 -21.83 -2.83 8.99
N ILE A 91 -23.10 -2.47 9.24
CA ILE A 91 -24.10 -3.41 9.74
C ILE A 91 -24.35 -4.54 8.74
N PHE A 92 -24.43 -4.25 7.43
CA PHE A 92 -24.58 -5.30 6.42
C PHE A 92 -23.39 -6.26 6.39
N GLU A 93 -22.16 -5.72 6.48
CA GLU A 93 -20.94 -6.53 6.54
C GLU A 93 -20.86 -7.41 7.80
N ILE A 94 -21.19 -6.85 8.98
CA ILE A 94 -21.23 -7.62 10.23
C ILE A 94 -22.26 -8.75 10.13
N ARG A 95 -23.44 -8.49 9.56
CA ARG A 95 -24.45 -9.54 9.36
C ARG A 95 -23.95 -10.66 8.46
N TYR A 96 -23.23 -10.33 7.39
CA TYR A 96 -22.64 -11.32 6.50
C TYR A 96 -21.55 -12.15 7.21
N CYS A 97 -20.69 -11.49 7.97
CA CYS A 97 -19.66 -12.13 8.80
C CYS A 97 -20.26 -13.10 9.83
N LEU A 98 -21.34 -12.70 10.52
CA LEU A 98 -22.03 -13.54 11.51
C LEU A 98 -22.73 -14.75 10.88
N TRP A 99 -23.28 -14.61 9.67
CA TRP A 99 -23.97 -15.72 8.98
C TRP A 99 -22.99 -16.85 8.61
N ASN A 100 -21.82 -16.51 8.06
CA ASN A 100 -20.83 -17.53 7.67
C ASN A 100 -19.40 -17.05 7.78
N TYR A 101 -18.87 -17.02 9.01
CA TYR A 101 -17.53 -16.53 9.29
C TYR A 101 -16.43 -17.23 8.47
N LYS A 102 -16.56 -18.55 8.21
CA LYS A 102 -15.54 -19.30 7.48
C LYS A 102 -15.41 -18.85 6.03
N ILE A 103 -16.53 -18.60 5.36
CA ILE A 103 -16.51 -18.09 3.98
C ILE A 103 -16.09 -16.62 3.99
N TYR A 104 -16.61 -15.84 4.95
CA TYR A 104 -16.32 -14.42 5.08
C TYR A 104 -14.82 -14.13 5.15
N PHE A 105 -14.09 -14.80 6.04
CA PHE A 105 -12.65 -14.58 6.24
C PHE A 105 -11.77 -15.19 5.15
N ASN A 106 -12.32 -16.03 4.27
CA ASN A 106 -11.56 -16.58 3.14
C ASN A 106 -11.50 -15.60 1.95
N ASP A 107 -12.44 -14.66 1.87
CA ASP A 107 -12.46 -13.63 0.84
C ASP A 107 -11.77 -12.35 1.36
N PHE A 108 -10.57 -12.09 0.85
CA PHE A 108 -9.74 -10.94 1.22
C PHE A 108 -10.46 -9.59 1.05
N TRP A 109 -11.37 -9.49 0.07
CA TRP A 109 -12.12 -8.26 -0.22
C TRP A 109 -13.01 -7.83 0.95
N ASN A 110 -13.68 -8.76 1.63
CA ASN A 110 -14.60 -8.39 2.72
C ASN A 110 -13.88 -7.69 3.89
N LEU A 111 -12.62 -8.07 4.16
CA LEU A 111 -11.80 -7.41 5.19
C LEU A 111 -11.48 -5.97 4.80
N PHE A 112 -11.25 -5.73 3.51
CA PHE A 112 -11.04 -4.41 2.96
C PHE A 112 -12.29 -3.53 3.11
N ASP A 113 -13.46 -4.09 2.81
CA ASP A 113 -14.76 -3.40 2.92
C ASP A 113 -15.01 -2.94 4.36
N VAL A 114 -14.86 -3.85 5.34
CA VAL A 114 -14.97 -3.50 6.76
C VAL A 114 -13.94 -2.45 7.17
N GLY A 115 -12.70 -2.59 6.71
CA GLY A 115 -11.64 -1.63 6.97
C GLY A 115 -12.00 -0.22 6.51
N ALA A 116 -12.51 -0.08 5.28
CA ALA A 116 -12.91 1.20 4.71
C ALA A 116 -14.02 1.87 5.53
N TYR A 117 -15.10 1.15 5.84
CA TYR A 117 -16.20 1.69 6.63
C TYR A 117 -15.78 2.02 8.06
N LEU A 118 -15.05 1.13 8.73
CA LEU A 118 -14.64 1.30 10.12
C LEU A 118 -13.66 2.48 10.27
N LEU A 119 -12.67 2.61 9.38
CA LEU A 119 -11.72 3.71 9.42
C LEU A 119 -12.43 5.05 9.18
N SER A 120 -13.40 5.10 8.25
CA SER A 120 -14.20 6.30 7.99
C SER A 120 -15.00 6.75 9.21
N ILE A 121 -15.57 5.82 10.00
CA ILE A 121 -16.28 6.12 11.24
C ILE A 121 -15.31 6.66 12.29
N ILE A 122 -14.15 6.03 12.46
CA ILE A 122 -13.14 6.47 13.43
C ILE A 122 -12.67 7.89 13.10
N THR A 123 -12.34 8.18 11.83
CA THR A 123 -11.91 9.51 11.42
C THR A 123 -12.98 10.57 11.65
N SER A 124 -14.24 10.27 11.30
CA SER A 124 -15.35 11.21 11.47
C SER A 124 -15.68 11.47 12.94
N THR A 125 -15.62 10.43 13.78
CA THR A 125 -15.83 10.56 15.23
C THR A 125 -14.69 11.32 15.91
N PHE A 126 -13.44 11.07 15.52
CA PHE A 126 -12.30 11.81 16.04
C PHE A 126 -12.38 13.30 15.68
N TRP A 127 -12.79 13.63 14.45
CA TRP A 127 -13.04 15.01 14.05
C TRP A 127 -14.14 15.65 14.92
N LEU A 128 -15.23 14.95 15.20
CA LEU A 128 -16.32 15.49 16.03
C LEU A 128 -15.92 15.77 17.50
N ILE A 129 -14.98 15.02 18.05
CA ILE A 129 -14.52 15.17 19.44
C ILE A 129 -13.39 16.20 19.53
N ASN A 130 -12.34 16.02 18.73
CA ASN A 130 -11.08 16.74 18.87
C ASN A 130 -10.90 17.88 17.85
N LYS A 131 -11.83 18.04 16.89
CA LYS A 131 -11.77 18.94 15.72
C LYS A 131 -10.60 18.72 14.75
N SER A 132 -9.57 17.97 15.13
CA SER A 132 -8.37 17.72 14.32
C SER A 132 -7.99 16.24 14.31
N PRO A 133 -8.52 15.43 13.37
CA PRO A 133 -8.05 14.06 13.18
C PRO A 133 -6.60 14.04 12.71
N PRO A 134 -5.82 13.00 13.08
CA PRO A 134 -4.47 12.85 12.57
C PRO A 134 -4.53 12.72 11.05
N LEU A 135 -3.76 13.56 10.34
CA LEU A 135 -3.79 13.65 8.87
C LEU A 135 -3.51 12.31 8.18
N TRP A 136 -2.68 11.47 8.80
CA TRP A 136 -2.38 10.15 8.25
C TRP A 136 -3.60 9.22 8.28
N PHE A 137 -4.47 9.30 9.29
CA PHE A 137 -5.68 8.48 9.36
C PHE A 137 -6.70 8.89 8.29
N THR A 138 -6.89 10.20 8.09
CA THR A 138 -7.82 10.70 7.06
C THR A 138 -7.34 10.32 5.66
N ALA A 139 -6.03 10.40 5.41
CA ALA A 139 -5.40 10.00 4.15
C ALA A 139 -5.56 8.50 3.86
N ILE A 140 -5.34 7.63 4.84
CA ILE A 140 -5.54 6.18 4.64
C ILE A 140 -7.02 5.87 4.41
N SER A 141 -7.91 6.50 5.18
CA SER A 141 -9.36 6.29 5.07
C SER A 141 -9.90 6.68 3.69
N ILE A 142 -9.49 7.82 3.14
CA ILE A 142 -9.92 8.24 1.79
C ILE A 142 -9.40 7.31 0.70
N ILE A 143 -8.16 6.79 0.83
CA ILE A 143 -7.60 5.82 -0.12
C ILE A 143 -8.41 4.51 -0.08
N LEU A 144 -8.71 4.00 1.11
CA LEU A 144 -9.51 2.77 1.26
C LEU A 144 -10.89 2.93 0.63
N LEU A 145 -11.59 4.03 0.93
CA LEU A 145 -12.90 4.33 0.34
C LEU A 145 -12.84 4.50 -1.18
N SER A 146 -11.76 5.08 -1.71
CA SER A 146 -11.54 5.24 -3.15
C SER A 146 -11.34 3.87 -3.82
N PHE A 147 -10.62 2.97 -3.18
CA PHE A 147 -10.42 1.63 -3.73
C PHE A 147 -11.70 0.79 -3.69
N GLU A 148 -12.50 0.90 -2.63
CA GLU A 148 -13.83 0.30 -2.56
C GLU A 148 -14.76 0.86 -3.65
N PHE A 149 -14.70 2.18 -3.91
CA PHE A 149 -15.40 2.79 -5.03
C PHE A 149 -15.01 2.15 -6.37
N LEU A 150 -13.72 1.84 -6.56
CA LEU A 150 -13.23 1.19 -7.79
C LEU A 150 -13.77 -0.23 -7.94
N LEU A 151 -14.03 -0.96 -6.85
CA LEU A 151 -14.56 -2.32 -6.92
C LEU A 151 -15.98 -2.39 -7.49
N PHE A 152 -16.76 -1.31 -7.39
CA PHE A 152 -18.05 -1.22 -8.08
C PHE A 152 -17.93 -1.28 -9.61
N PHE A 153 -16.74 -1.05 -10.19
CA PHE A 153 -16.58 -1.17 -11.63
C PHE A 153 -16.50 -2.63 -12.11
N ARG A 154 -16.27 -3.61 -11.22
CA ARG A 154 -16.12 -5.03 -11.56
C ARG A 154 -17.31 -5.61 -12.33
N VAL A 155 -18.50 -5.08 -12.11
CA VAL A 155 -19.75 -5.54 -12.75
C VAL A 155 -19.87 -5.10 -14.21
N PHE A 156 -19.25 -3.99 -14.61
CA PHE A 156 -19.31 -3.54 -15.99
C PHE A 156 -18.38 -4.38 -16.86
N LYS A 157 -18.87 -4.90 -17.99
CA LYS A 157 -18.11 -5.79 -18.89
C LYS A 157 -16.74 -5.21 -19.28
N SER A 158 -16.69 -3.91 -19.62
CA SER A 158 -15.44 -3.25 -20.03
C SER A 158 -14.38 -3.25 -18.93
N PHE A 159 -14.77 -2.98 -17.68
CA PHE A 159 -13.84 -2.90 -16.55
C PHE A 159 -13.58 -4.26 -15.90
N GLY A 160 -14.61 -5.11 -15.79
CA GLY A 160 -14.53 -6.44 -15.18
C GLY A 160 -13.49 -7.35 -15.84
N ILE A 161 -13.30 -7.24 -17.15
CA ILE A 161 -12.23 -7.97 -17.86
C ILE A 161 -10.84 -7.54 -17.34
N TYR A 162 -10.60 -6.24 -17.18
CA TYR A 162 -9.34 -5.74 -16.63
C TYR A 162 -9.14 -6.18 -15.18
N PHE A 163 -10.17 -6.11 -14.33
CA PHE A 163 -10.09 -6.64 -12.97
C PHE A 163 -9.74 -8.13 -12.93
N ALA A 164 -10.34 -8.93 -13.82
CA ALA A 164 -10.03 -10.36 -13.92
C ALA A 164 -8.57 -10.61 -14.35
N ILE A 165 -8.06 -9.82 -15.31
CA ILE A 165 -6.66 -9.87 -15.74
C ILE A 165 -5.73 -9.46 -14.59
N MET A 166 -6.00 -8.33 -13.92
CA MET A 166 -5.19 -7.84 -12.79
C MET A 166 -5.11 -8.88 -11.67
N ILE A 167 -6.24 -9.46 -11.25
CA ILE A 167 -6.27 -10.51 -10.22
C ILE A 167 -5.56 -11.78 -10.70
N GLY A 168 -5.70 -12.13 -11.98
CA GLY A 168 -5.00 -13.26 -12.59
C GLY A 168 -3.48 -13.09 -12.52
N VAL A 169 -2.98 -11.93 -12.97
CA VAL A 169 -1.56 -11.57 -12.94
C VAL A 169 -1.05 -11.52 -11.51
N ALA A 170 -1.77 -10.87 -10.59
CA ALA A 170 -1.40 -10.79 -9.18
C ALA A 170 -1.21 -12.19 -8.55
N LYS A 171 -2.11 -13.14 -8.83
CA LYS A 171 -1.98 -14.52 -8.35
C LYS A 171 -0.75 -15.23 -8.92
N THR A 172 -0.42 -15.00 -10.19
CA THR A 172 0.76 -15.60 -10.82
C THR A 172 2.07 -14.99 -10.33
N VAL A 173 2.08 -13.68 -10.02
CA VAL A 173 3.27 -12.94 -9.59
C VAL A 173 3.50 -13.02 -8.07
N PHE A 174 2.48 -13.36 -7.29
CA PHE A 174 2.57 -13.41 -5.82
C PHE A 174 3.74 -14.26 -5.28
N PRO A 175 4.03 -15.48 -5.78
CA PRO A 175 5.19 -16.25 -5.32
C PRO A 175 6.53 -15.54 -5.57
N PHE A 176 6.63 -14.83 -6.70
CA PHE A 176 7.81 -14.02 -7.02
C PHE A 176 7.94 -12.82 -6.06
N LEU A 177 6.84 -12.15 -5.71
CA LEU A 177 6.88 -11.06 -4.71
C LEU A 177 7.36 -11.55 -3.34
N VAL A 178 6.99 -12.76 -2.92
CA VAL A 178 7.49 -13.35 -1.67
C VAL A 178 9.00 -13.58 -1.74
N LEU A 179 9.50 -14.13 -2.86
CA LEU A 179 10.94 -14.29 -3.07
C LEU A 179 11.67 -12.94 -3.05
N LEU A 180 11.16 -11.96 -3.79
CA LEU A 180 11.72 -10.62 -3.86
C LEU A 180 11.74 -9.93 -2.49
N PHE A 181 10.70 -10.11 -1.67
CA PHE A 181 10.65 -9.59 -0.31
C PHE A 181 11.81 -10.11 0.55
N PHE A 182 12.11 -11.41 0.49
CA PHE A 182 13.24 -11.96 1.25
C PHE A 182 14.60 -11.50 0.71
N ILE A 183 14.73 -11.29 -0.60
CA ILE A 183 15.93 -10.68 -1.20
C ILE A 183 16.11 -9.25 -0.66
N VAL A 184 15.09 -8.40 -0.78
CA VAL A 184 15.12 -7.01 -0.29
C VAL A 184 15.43 -6.96 1.21
N LEU A 185 14.79 -7.83 2.02
CA LEU A 185 15.03 -7.89 3.46
C LEU A 185 16.48 -8.29 3.77
N GLY A 186 17.00 -9.33 3.11
CA GLY A 186 18.38 -9.78 3.31
C GLY A 186 19.41 -8.72 2.93
N TYR A 187 19.22 -8.04 1.80
CA TYR A 187 20.09 -6.95 1.39
C TYR A 187 19.96 -5.71 2.28
N ALA A 188 18.76 -5.36 2.74
CA ALA A 188 18.56 -4.27 3.70
C ALA A 188 19.29 -4.55 5.02
N GLN A 189 19.29 -5.79 5.49
CA GLN A 189 20.09 -6.20 6.65
C GLN A 189 21.59 -6.10 6.37
N ALA A 190 22.06 -6.57 5.21
CA ALA A 190 23.47 -6.51 4.85
C ALA A 190 23.98 -5.05 4.76
N PHE A 191 23.27 -4.19 4.03
CA PHE A 191 23.60 -2.76 3.94
C PHE A 191 23.53 -2.06 5.29
N PHE A 192 22.51 -2.37 6.10
CA PHE A 192 22.42 -1.85 7.48
C PHE A 192 23.65 -2.24 8.31
N ILE A 193 24.14 -3.47 8.23
CA ILE A 193 25.33 -3.89 8.99
C ILE A 193 26.59 -3.19 8.49
N VAL A 194 26.73 -3.02 7.17
CA VAL A 194 27.94 -2.44 6.55
C VAL A 194 28.02 -0.92 6.68
N LEU A 195 26.89 -0.22 6.56
CA LEU A 195 26.82 1.24 6.42
C LEU A 195 26.27 1.96 7.65
N ARG A 196 25.87 1.25 8.70
CA ARG A 196 25.50 1.87 9.98
C ARG A 196 26.73 2.41 10.69
N SER A 197 26.60 3.59 11.28
CA SER A 197 27.57 4.13 12.23
C SER A 197 27.50 3.37 13.56
N ASN A 198 28.62 2.77 13.98
CA ASN A 198 28.76 2.03 15.23
C ASN A 198 29.41 2.88 16.34
N SER A 199 30.10 3.97 16.00
CA SER A 199 30.73 4.88 16.96
C SER A 199 30.83 6.30 16.42
N ILE A 200 30.85 7.28 17.31
CA ILE A 200 31.09 8.69 16.98
C ILE A 200 32.44 8.81 16.25
N ASN A 201 32.46 9.46 15.09
CA ASN A 201 33.58 9.62 14.15
C ASN A 201 34.02 8.35 13.40
N ASP A 202 33.18 7.33 13.24
CA ASP A 202 33.47 6.27 12.26
C ASP A 202 33.25 6.74 10.82
N ASP A 203 33.77 6.00 9.84
CA ASP A 203 33.67 6.38 8.42
C ASP A 203 32.21 6.54 7.95
N ASN A 204 31.28 5.85 8.62
CA ASN A 204 29.85 5.85 8.35
C ASN A 204 29.06 6.91 9.14
N ASP A 205 29.73 7.72 9.96
CA ASP A 205 29.11 8.76 10.77
C ASP A 205 28.50 9.82 9.82
N PRO A 206 27.22 10.21 10.01
CA PRO A 206 26.60 11.26 9.20
C PRO A 206 27.44 12.53 9.08
N TRP A 207 28.23 12.89 10.10
CA TRP A 207 29.13 14.05 10.06
C TRP A 207 30.29 13.90 9.06
N ASN A 208 30.76 12.68 8.84
CA ASN A 208 31.85 12.39 7.91
C ASN A 208 31.38 12.31 6.46
N ILE A 209 30.13 11.86 6.27
CA ILE A 209 29.49 11.68 4.96
C ILE A 209 28.79 12.96 4.46
N ALA A 210 28.49 13.90 5.36
CA ALA A 210 27.82 15.15 5.03
C ALA A 210 28.53 15.94 3.91
N THR A 211 27.73 16.59 3.06
CA THR A 211 28.23 17.38 1.94
C THR A 211 29.09 18.55 2.43
N LYS A 212 30.29 18.68 1.86
CA LYS A 212 31.25 19.74 2.19
C LYS A 212 31.27 20.79 1.07
N TYR A 213 31.11 22.05 1.44
CA TYR A 213 31.19 23.18 0.52
C TYR A 213 32.53 23.87 0.66
N ASN A 214 33.23 23.99 -0.46
CA ASN A 214 34.48 24.74 -0.54
C ASN A 214 34.19 26.16 -1.02
N PHE A 215 34.77 27.15 -0.35
CA PHE A 215 34.73 28.53 -0.82
C PHE A 215 35.66 28.71 -2.02
N ILE A 216 35.09 29.20 -3.13
CA ILE A 216 35.85 29.55 -4.34
C ILE A 216 35.94 31.08 -4.39
N ASN A 217 37.16 31.61 -4.43
CA ASN A 217 37.38 33.06 -4.55
C ASN A 217 36.99 33.56 -5.95
N SER A 218 36.82 34.89 -6.10
CA SER A 218 36.54 35.55 -7.39
C SER A 218 37.51 35.20 -8.51
N ASP A 219 38.74 34.81 -8.15
CA ASP A 219 39.84 34.50 -9.06
C ASP A 219 39.87 33.00 -9.44
N GLY A 220 38.85 32.23 -9.07
CA GLY A 220 38.73 30.79 -9.36
C GLY A 220 39.65 29.89 -8.52
N THR A 221 40.42 30.45 -7.58
CA THR A 221 41.29 29.69 -6.68
C THR A 221 40.50 29.16 -5.48
N ILE A 222 40.67 27.86 -5.19
CA ILE A 222 40.11 27.22 -3.99
C ILE A 222 41.05 27.54 -2.84
N ASN A 223 40.54 28.29 -1.85
CA ASN A 223 41.34 28.67 -0.70
C ASN A 223 41.29 27.56 0.35
N ASN A 224 42.17 26.55 0.22
CA ASN A 224 42.22 25.36 1.09
C ASN A 224 42.42 25.69 2.59
N ASN A 225 42.85 26.92 2.91
CA ASN A 225 43.07 27.40 4.29
C ASN A 225 41.81 28.02 4.94
N ILE A 226 40.70 28.18 4.20
CA ILE A 226 39.42 28.67 4.75
C ILE A 226 38.48 27.49 4.93
N THR A 227 37.98 27.37 6.16
CA THR A 227 37.05 26.37 6.69
C THR A 227 36.05 25.87 5.65
N THR A 228 36.12 24.58 5.33
CA THR A 228 35.06 23.87 4.62
C THR A 228 33.76 23.96 5.43
N ILE A 229 32.69 24.49 4.84
CA ILE A 229 31.38 24.46 5.50
C ILE A 229 30.82 23.06 5.31
N ILE A 230 30.54 22.39 6.42
CA ILE A 230 29.87 21.10 6.43
C ILE A 230 28.39 21.37 6.63
N GLN A 231 27.54 20.79 5.80
CA GLN A 231 26.10 20.80 6.03
C GLN A 231 25.79 19.97 7.27
N ASP A 232 24.97 20.50 8.19
CA ASP A 232 24.54 19.74 9.36
C ASP A 232 23.81 18.46 8.89
N PRO A 233 24.23 17.27 9.34
CA PRO A 233 23.62 16.02 8.90
C PRO A 233 22.20 15.90 9.45
N ASP A 234 21.32 15.38 8.60
CA ASP A 234 19.94 15.04 8.95
C ASP A 234 19.74 13.52 9.01
N SER A 235 18.53 13.09 9.34
CA SER A 235 18.18 11.65 9.37
C SER A 235 18.27 10.97 8.01
N ASN A 236 18.32 11.72 6.90
CA ASN A 236 18.38 11.21 5.54
C ASN A 236 19.81 11.15 5.00
N THR A 237 20.77 11.79 5.68
CA THR A 237 22.19 11.79 5.29
C THR A 237 22.77 10.38 5.30
N ASN A 238 22.38 9.53 6.26
CA ASN A 238 22.67 8.09 6.21
C ASN A 238 21.42 7.27 6.52
N LEU A 239 20.70 6.87 5.46
CA LEU A 239 19.50 6.03 5.56
C LEU A 239 19.79 4.64 6.17
N PHE A 240 21.04 4.18 6.18
CA PHE A 240 21.41 2.86 6.69
C PHE A 240 21.66 2.85 8.21
N ASN A 241 21.52 3.98 8.89
CA ASN A 241 21.65 4.04 10.36
C ASN A 241 20.49 3.38 11.11
N TRP A 242 19.31 3.28 10.50
CA TRP A 242 18.14 2.60 11.08
C TRP A 242 17.62 1.53 10.13
N PHE A 243 17.14 0.41 10.69
CA PHE A 243 16.81 -0.77 9.88
C PHE A 243 15.66 -0.51 8.89
N PHE A 244 14.60 0.20 9.28
CA PHE A 244 13.48 0.46 8.38
C PHE A 244 13.80 1.50 7.30
N THR A 245 14.68 2.48 7.59
CA THR A 245 15.18 3.41 6.56
C THR A 245 16.14 2.71 5.60
N SER A 246 16.90 1.71 6.08
CA SER A 246 17.67 0.81 5.20
C SER A 246 16.76 -0.01 4.28
N LEU A 247 15.66 -0.55 4.81
CA LEU A 247 14.66 -1.25 4.00
C LEU A 247 14.09 -0.34 2.90
N LEU A 248 13.77 0.92 3.24
CA LEU A 248 13.32 1.92 2.28
C LEU A 248 14.41 2.24 1.24
N ALA A 249 15.66 2.39 1.66
CA ALA A 249 16.78 2.66 0.76
C ALA A 249 17.00 1.53 -0.26
N VAL A 250 16.91 0.26 0.16
CA VAL A 250 17.01 -0.90 -0.74
C VAL A 250 15.77 -1.02 -1.64
N TYR A 251 14.59 -0.66 -1.15
CA TYR A 251 13.40 -0.56 -2.00
C TYR A 251 13.55 0.54 -3.07
N ASN A 252 14.08 1.71 -2.73
CA ASN A 252 14.38 2.76 -3.71
C ASN A 252 15.41 2.28 -4.74
N LEU A 253 16.42 1.54 -4.30
CA LEU A 253 17.42 0.92 -5.16
C LEU A 253 16.78 -0.07 -6.16
N LEU A 254 15.79 -0.85 -5.74
CA LEU A 254 15.01 -1.73 -6.62
C LEU A 254 14.28 -0.95 -7.73
N THR A 255 13.81 0.27 -7.42
CA THR A 255 13.16 1.16 -8.41
C THR A 255 14.15 1.95 -9.29
N GLY A 256 15.46 1.79 -9.04
CA GLY A 256 16.52 2.46 -9.79
C GLY A 256 17.02 3.77 -9.17
N ASP A 257 16.54 4.15 -7.97
CA ASP A 257 17.05 5.30 -7.24
C ASP A 257 18.19 4.88 -6.30
N SER A 258 19.42 5.21 -6.70
CA SER A 258 20.64 4.96 -5.92
C SER A 258 21.07 6.16 -5.06
N GLY A 259 20.20 7.16 -4.85
CA GLY A 259 20.52 8.37 -4.10
C GLY A 259 21.06 8.11 -2.70
N SER A 260 20.56 7.06 -2.04
CA SER A 260 21.01 6.63 -0.70
C SER A 260 22.47 6.18 -0.63
N LEU A 261 23.03 5.71 -1.75
CA LEU A 261 24.43 5.26 -1.85
C LEU A 261 25.36 6.34 -2.42
N SER A 262 24.82 7.45 -2.94
CA SER A 262 25.59 8.48 -3.64
C SER A 262 26.64 9.18 -2.78
N LEU A 263 26.43 9.18 -1.46
CA LEU A 263 27.35 9.81 -0.50
C LEU A 263 28.54 8.91 -0.16
N PHE A 264 28.51 7.63 -0.51
CA PHE A 264 29.59 6.68 -0.26
C PHE A 264 30.47 6.49 -1.50
N THR A 265 31.78 6.62 -1.31
CA THR A 265 32.80 6.37 -2.33
C THR A 265 32.98 4.86 -2.56
N TYR A 266 32.59 4.36 -3.73
CA TYR A 266 32.67 2.94 -4.10
C TYR A 266 34.05 2.29 -3.91
N ARG A 267 35.12 3.08 -4.04
CA ARG A 267 36.50 2.63 -3.88
C ARG A 267 36.87 2.37 -2.42
N GLU A 268 36.37 3.19 -1.51
CA GLU A 268 36.69 3.13 -0.08
C GLU A 268 35.81 2.08 0.63
N HIS A 269 34.63 1.78 0.06
CA HIS A 269 33.71 0.75 0.54
C HIS A 269 33.56 -0.44 -0.45
N PRO A 270 34.57 -1.32 -0.57
CA PRO A 270 34.53 -2.43 -1.53
C PRO A 270 33.41 -3.44 -1.24
N THR A 271 33.08 -3.67 0.04
CA THR A 271 32.00 -4.56 0.48
C THR A 271 30.64 -4.05 0.03
N MET A 272 30.39 -2.74 0.18
CA MET A 272 29.18 -2.08 -0.32
C MET A 272 29.06 -2.21 -1.84
N THR A 273 30.14 -1.96 -2.57
CA THR A 273 30.17 -2.09 -4.04
C THR A 273 29.84 -3.50 -4.49
N ILE A 274 30.39 -4.52 -3.81
CA ILE A 274 30.05 -5.93 -4.09
C ILE A 274 28.56 -6.19 -3.82
N LEU A 275 28.03 -5.74 -2.67
CA LEU A 275 26.61 -5.89 -2.34
C LEU A 275 25.69 -5.23 -3.38
N LEU A 276 26.08 -4.06 -3.90
CA LEU A 276 25.34 -3.37 -4.95
C LEU A 276 25.32 -4.17 -6.27
N VAL A 277 26.48 -4.70 -6.68
CA VAL A 277 26.57 -5.51 -7.90
C VAL A 277 25.78 -6.81 -7.76
N THR A 278 25.86 -7.48 -6.61
CA THR A 278 25.09 -8.71 -6.41
C THR A 278 23.59 -8.43 -6.29
N PHE A 279 23.19 -7.34 -5.63
CA PHE A 279 21.79 -6.93 -5.54
C PHE A 279 21.17 -6.68 -6.92
N THR A 280 21.85 -5.91 -7.77
CA THR A 280 21.36 -5.64 -9.13
C THR A 280 21.28 -6.92 -9.96
N PHE A 281 22.24 -7.84 -9.82
CA PHE A 281 22.20 -9.13 -10.51
C PHE A 281 21.01 -10.02 -10.09
N PHE A 282 20.61 -10.01 -8.81
CA PHE A 282 19.49 -10.84 -8.33
C PHE A 282 18.10 -10.21 -8.52
N THR A 283 18.03 -8.92 -8.85
CA THR A 283 16.77 -8.17 -8.96
C THR A 283 16.35 -7.83 -10.40
N VAL A 284 17.29 -7.87 -11.35
CA VAL A 284 17.04 -7.83 -12.81
C VAL A 284 16.57 -9.20 -13.31
#